data_AF-A0A9W6T7D1-F1
#
_entry.id   AF-A0A9W6T7D1-F1
#
_cell.length_a   1.000
_cell.length_b   1.000
_cell.length_c   1.000
_cell.angle_alpha   90.00
_cell.angle_beta   90.00
_cell.angle_gamma   90.00
#
_symmetry.space_group_name_H-M   'P 1'
#
loop_
_entity.id
_entity.type
_entity.pdbx_description
1 polymer ?
#
loop_
_entity_poly.entity_id
_entity_poly.type
_entity_poly.pdbx_seq_one_letter_code
_entity_poly.pdbx_strand_id
1 'polypeptide(L)'
;MEDDVIDSIIEGVNRYGLEGWVSSTDDIKSWIPERLHSEADHLVKGKDTMDVWFDSGSSWKVIEKFLADEGLLDQANNRGYLADVYLEGSDQHRGWFQSSILTKVGIRSSEEPVVLPYKKIVTHGFTLDEKGDKMSKSLGNTILPVDILDENQIYLPFLAW
;
A
#
# COMPACT_ATOMS: atom_id res chain seq x y z
N MET A 1 -16.56 -15.77 0.44
CA MET A 1 -15.43 -16.51 -0.16
C MET A 1 -14.81 -17.29 0.97
N GLU A 2 -14.64 -18.58 0.79
CA GLU A 2 -14.11 -19.47 1.83
C GLU A 2 -12.59 -19.33 1.90
N ASP A 3 -12.02 -19.41 3.10
CA ASP A 3 -10.60 -19.11 3.35
C ASP A 3 -9.68 -20.00 2.52
N ASP A 4 -10.05 -21.26 2.31
CA ASP A 4 -9.28 -22.23 1.52
C ASP A 4 -9.20 -21.88 0.01
N VAL A 5 -10.19 -21.17 -0.51
CA VAL A 5 -10.15 -20.61 -1.88
C VAL A 5 -9.13 -19.48 -1.95
N ILE A 6 -9.12 -18.59 -0.95
CA ILE A 6 -8.15 -17.50 -0.88
C ILE A 6 -6.74 -18.07 -0.75
N ASP A 7 -6.54 -19.06 0.11
CA ASP A 7 -5.25 -19.71 0.30
C ASP A 7 -4.74 -20.36 -0.99
N SER A 8 -5.60 -21.08 -1.72
CA SER A 8 -5.25 -21.67 -3.02
C SER A 8 -4.83 -20.61 -4.05
N ILE A 9 -5.51 -19.45 -4.06
CA ILE A 9 -5.15 -18.32 -4.92
C ILE A 9 -3.80 -17.74 -4.49
N ILE A 10 -3.56 -17.55 -3.20
CA ILE A 10 -2.28 -17.07 -2.64
C ILE A 10 -1.14 -18.00 -3.03
N GLU A 11 -1.33 -19.32 -2.89
CA GLU A 11 -0.35 -20.33 -3.32
C GLU A 11 -0.06 -20.25 -4.81
N GLY A 12 -1.11 -20.11 -5.63
CA GLY A 12 -0.97 -19.89 -7.07
C GLY A 12 -0.17 -18.63 -7.39
N VAL A 13 -0.44 -17.51 -6.71
CA VAL A 13 0.30 -16.25 -6.90
C VAL A 13 1.76 -16.41 -6.48
N ASN A 14 2.04 -17.11 -5.38
CA ASN A 14 3.41 -17.39 -4.95
C ASN A 14 4.18 -18.27 -5.94
N ARG A 15 3.49 -19.19 -6.62
CA ARG A 15 4.10 -20.12 -7.58
C ARG A 15 4.29 -19.51 -8.97
N TYR A 16 3.29 -18.79 -9.46
CA TYR A 16 3.21 -18.34 -10.86
C TYR A 16 3.31 -16.82 -11.02
N GLY A 17 3.34 -16.07 -9.92
CA GLY A 17 3.31 -14.61 -9.92
C GLY A 17 1.93 -14.04 -10.29
N LEU A 18 1.82 -12.70 -10.20
CA LEU A 18 0.63 -11.97 -10.67
C LEU A 18 0.44 -12.12 -12.18
N GLU A 19 1.54 -12.15 -12.95
CA GLU A 19 1.47 -12.47 -14.37
C GLU A 19 0.81 -13.82 -14.59
N GLY A 20 1.13 -14.82 -13.77
CA GLY A 20 0.45 -16.11 -13.77
C GLY A 20 -1.07 -15.97 -13.66
N TRP A 21 -1.62 -15.13 -12.77
CA TRP A 21 -3.07 -14.92 -12.67
C TRP A 21 -3.66 -14.30 -13.94
N VAL A 22 -2.97 -13.29 -14.49
CA VAL A 22 -3.42 -12.48 -15.65
C VAL A 22 -3.27 -13.25 -16.97
N SER A 23 -2.17 -13.97 -17.13
CA SER A 23 -1.75 -14.64 -18.37
C SER A 23 -2.19 -16.09 -18.43
N SER A 24 -2.59 -16.72 -17.31
CA SER A 24 -2.76 -18.18 -17.29
C SER A 24 -3.79 -18.66 -18.29
N THR A 25 -3.26 -19.47 -19.18
CA THR A 25 -3.85 -20.52 -19.99
C THR A 25 -4.66 -21.48 -19.10
N ASP A 26 -5.96 -21.24 -19.00
CA ASP A 26 -7.11 -22.14 -18.79
C ASP A 26 -7.13 -23.26 -17.71
N ASP A 27 -6.11 -23.51 -16.89
CA ASP A 27 -6.25 -24.47 -15.78
C ASP A 27 -6.64 -23.81 -14.45
N ILE A 28 -7.95 -23.64 -14.24
CA ILE A 28 -8.50 -23.08 -12.98
C ILE A 28 -8.24 -23.98 -11.78
N LYS A 29 -7.98 -25.28 -11.97
CA LYS A 29 -7.66 -26.22 -10.87
C LYS A 29 -6.37 -25.85 -10.15
N SER A 30 -5.46 -25.19 -10.85
CA SER A 30 -4.24 -24.63 -10.26
C SER A 30 -4.47 -23.44 -9.32
N TRP A 31 -5.70 -22.95 -9.20
CA TRP A 31 -6.07 -21.73 -8.46
C TRP A 31 -7.22 -21.94 -7.46
N ILE A 32 -7.73 -23.17 -7.32
CA ILE A 32 -8.85 -23.51 -6.44
C ILE A 32 -8.50 -24.76 -5.62
N PRO A 33 -9.12 -24.96 -4.44
CA PRO A 33 -8.89 -26.16 -3.63
C PRO A 33 -9.40 -27.43 -4.33
N GLU A 34 -8.81 -28.58 -3.97
CA GLU A 34 -9.11 -29.88 -4.61
C GLU A 34 -10.59 -30.24 -4.60
N ARG A 35 -11.32 -29.86 -3.53
CA ARG A 35 -12.77 -30.12 -3.43
C ARG A 35 -13.60 -29.44 -4.54
N LEU A 36 -13.09 -28.36 -5.13
CA LEU A 36 -13.75 -27.62 -6.21
C LEU A 36 -13.29 -28.08 -7.60
N HIS A 37 -12.39 -29.07 -7.70
CA HIS A 37 -11.92 -29.56 -9.00
C HIS A 37 -13.03 -30.14 -9.88
N SER A 38 -14.08 -30.72 -9.30
CA SER A 38 -15.25 -31.19 -10.06
C SER A 38 -16.11 -30.06 -10.60
N GLU A 39 -15.98 -28.86 -10.04
CA GLU A 39 -16.72 -27.65 -10.45
C GLU A 39 -15.88 -26.72 -11.34
N ALA A 40 -14.62 -27.06 -11.59
CA ALA A 40 -13.66 -26.26 -12.35
C ALA A 40 -14.23 -25.75 -13.70
N ASP A 41 -14.94 -26.60 -14.44
CA ASP A 41 -15.51 -26.25 -15.75
C ASP A 41 -16.63 -25.18 -15.68
N HIS A 42 -17.12 -24.88 -14.47
CA HIS A 42 -18.16 -23.88 -14.22
C HIS A 42 -17.62 -22.61 -13.53
N LEU A 43 -16.33 -22.57 -13.21
CA LEU A 43 -15.69 -21.45 -12.55
C LEU A 43 -14.89 -20.62 -13.55
N VAL A 44 -14.82 -19.31 -13.32
CA VAL A 44 -14.04 -18.39 -14.15
C VAL A 44 -13.30 -17.42 -13.22
N LYS A 45 -12.01 -17.16 -13.52
CA LYS A 45 -11.23 -16.16 -12.79
C LYS A 45 -11.81 -14.76 -13.01
N GLY A 46 -11.91 -14.00 -11.92
CA GLY A 46 -12.16 -12.55 -11.99
C GLY A 46 -11.02 -11.85 -12.73
N LYS A 47 -11.38 -10.88 -13.59
CA LYS A 47 -10.45 -10.06 -14.37
C LYS A 47 -10.30 -8.64 -13.83
N ASP A 48 -11.10 -8.29 -12.84
CA ASP A 48 -11.03 -6.99 -12.18
C ASP A 48 -9.73 -6.89 -11.37
N THR A 49 -9.19 -5.68 -11.31
CA THR A 49 -8.02 -5.36 -10.50
C THR A 49 -8.43 -4.58 -9.26
N MET A 50 -7.60 -4.64 -8.22
CA MET A 50 -7.80 -3.82 -7.04
C MET A 50 -7.59 -2.33 -7.35
N ASP A 51 -8.31 -1.48 -6.63
CA ASP A 51 -8.13 -0.04 -6.71
C ASP A 51 -6.76 0.37 -6.11
N VAL A 52 -6.08 1.33 -6.74
CA VAL A 52 -4.74 1.77 -6.33
C VAL A 52 -4.67 2.32 -4.90
N TRP A 53 -5.80 2.80 -4.37
CA TRP A 53 -5.88 3.22 -2.98
C TRP A 53 -5.96 2.05 -2.01
N PHE A 54 -6.41 0.87 -2.44
CA PHE A 54 -6.31 -0.34 -1.64
C PHE A 54 -4.85 -0.75 -1.48
N ASP A 55 -4.12 -0.82 -2.60
CA ASP A 55 -2.70 -1.21 -2.61
C ASP A 55 -1.88 -0.28 -1.72
N SER A 56 -1.94 1.02 -1.98
CA SER A 56 -1.22 2.02 -1.17
C SER A 56 -1.75 2.10 0.26
N GLY A 57 -3.07 1.97 0.47
CA GLY A 57 -3.69 1.95 1.79
C GLY A 57 -3.24 0.75 2.63
N SER A 58 -2.92 -0.39 2.02
CA SER A 58 -2.43 -1.57 2.73
C SER A 58 -0.94 -1.50 3.13
N SER A 59 -0.23 -0.42 2.81
CA SER A 59 1.22 -0.28 3.06
C SER A 59 1.61 -0.33 4.54
N TRP A 60 0.67 -0.06 5.45
CA TRP A 60 0.86 -0.26 6.90
C TRP A 60 1.30 -1.68 7.25
N LYS A 61 1.00 -2.70 6.41
CA LYS A 61 1.44 -4.08 6.63
C LYS A 61 2.95 -4.23 6.57
N VAL A 62 3.63 -3.40 5.79
CA VAL A 62 5.09 -3.33 5.73
C VAL A 62 5.66 -2.79 7.05
N ILE A 63 5.03 -1.77 7.62
CA ILE A 63 5.41 -1.21 8.92
C ILE A 63 5.16 -2.23 10.03
N GLU A 64 4.02 -2.91 10.00
CA GLU A 64 3.70 -3.97 10.96
C GLU A 64 4.73 -5.11 10.90
N LYS A 65 5.10 -5.55 9.70
CA LYS A 65 6.16 -6.55 9.51
C LYS A 65 7.50 -6.05 10.05
N PHE A 66 7.90 -4.83 9.72
CA PHE A 66 9.12 -4.23 10.25
C PHE A 66 9.13 -4.22 11.78
N LEU A 67 8.04 -3.76 12.41
CA LEU A 67 7.92 -3.75 13.87
C LEU A 67 7.96 -5.16 14.47
N ALA A 68 7.42 -6.17 13.79
CA ALA A 68 7.50 -7.56 14.22
C ALA A 68 8.95 -8.07 14.17
N ASP A 69 9.64 -7.83 13.05
CA ASP A 69 11.03 -8.24 12.84
C ASP A 69 11.97 -7.58 13.88
N GLU A 70 11.68 -6.34 14.28
CA GLU A 70 12.41 -5.60 15.33
C GLU A 70 11.96 -5.93 16.77
N GLY A 71 10.96 -6.79 16.98
CA GLY A 71 10.43 -7.11 18.32
C GLY A 71 9.69 -5.95 19.00
N LEU A 72 9.22 -4.98 18.22
CA LEU A 72 8.52 -3.77 18.67
C LEU A 72 7.00 -3.82 18.48
N LEU A 73 6.47 -4.86 17.81
CA LEU A 73 5.06 -4.94 17.46
C LEU A 73 4.14 -4.91 18.70
N ASP A 74 4.47 -5.62 19.78
CA ASP A 74 3.67 -5.60 21.00
C ASP A 74 3.61 -4.19 21.63
N GLN A 75 4.72 -3.44 21.57
CA GLN A 75 4.75 -2.06 22.03
C GLN A 75 3.87 -1.16 21.16
N ALA A 76 3.91 -1.37 19.83
CA ALA A 76 3.07 -0.66 18.88
C ALA A 76 1.57 -0.96 19.06
N ASN A 77 1.23 -2.22 19.33
CA ASN A 77 -0.13 -2.64 19.65
C ASN A 77 -0.62 -2.03 20.97
N ASN A 78 0.23 -2.05 22.01
CA ASN A 78 -0.09 -1.46 23.32
C ASN A 78 -0.31 0.05 23.26
N ARG A 79 0.45 0.78 22.42
CA ARG A 79 0.23 2.22 22.21
C ARG A 79 -0.93 2.54 21.25
N GLY A 80 -1.43 1.54 20.52
CA GLY A 80 -2.58 1.66 19.61
C GLY A 80 -2.28 2.22 18.22
N TYR A 81 -1.01 2.30 17.81
CA TYR A 81 -0.64 2.73 16.46
C TYR A 81 0.72 2.20 16.00
N LEU A 82 0.84 1.97 14.70
CA LEU A 82 2.06 1.45 14.07
C LEU A 82 3.12 2.55 13.88
N ALA A 83 2.76 3.68 13.27
CA ALA A 83 3.67 4.81 13.05
C ALA A 83 3.29 6.03 13.91
N ASP A 84 4.28 6.81 14.36
CA ASP A 84 4.02 8.06 15.06
C ASP A 84 3.49 9.16 14.13
N VAL A 85 3.99 9.21 12.89
CA VAL A 85 3.64 10.24 11.91
C VAL A 85 3.54 9.63 10.51
N TYR A 86 2.47 9.97 9.80
CA TYR A 86 2.43 9.96 8.33
C TYR A 86 2.58 11.39 7.81
N LEU A 87 3.35 11.59 6.74
CA LEU A 87 3.61 12.90 6.15
C LEU A 87 3.42 12.83 4.65
N GLU A 88 2.47 13.60 4.13
CA GLU A 88 2.21 13.71 2.69
C GLU A 88 1.54 15.06 2.34
N GLY A 89 1.30 15.30 1.06
CA GLY A 89 0.50 16.44 0.59
C GLY A 89 -0.92 16.46 1.15
N SER A 90 -1.50 17.65 1.29
CA SER A 90 -2.87 17.83 1.82
C SER A 90 -3.96 17.17 0.96
N ASP A 91 -3.69 16.86 -0.30
CA ASP A 91 -4.56 16.07 -1.17
C ASP A 91 -4.79 14.64 -0.70
N GLN A 92 -3.92 14.09 0.16
CA GLN A 92 -3.99 12.70 0.61
C GLN A 92 -5.04 12.43 1.68
N HIS A 93 -5.74 13.45 2.20
CA HIS A 93 -6.83 13.27 3.17
C HIS A 93 -7.96 12.35 2.67
N ARG A 94 -8.25 12.39 1.37
CA ARG A 94 -9.26 11.54 0.72
C ARG A 94 -8.64 10.44 -0.14
N GLY A 95 -7.34 10.25 -0.01
CA GLY A 95 -6.56 9.22 -0.68
C GLY A 95 -5.88 8.35 0.36
N TRP A 96 -4.54 8.40 0.36
CA TRP A 96 -3.73 7.45 1.11
C TRP A 96 -4.01 7.41 2.62
N PHE A 97 -4.25 8.55 3.28
CA PHE A 97 -4.56 8.58 4.71
C PHE A 97 -5.86 7.82 5.04
N GLN A 98 -6.93 8.14 4.31
CA GLN A 98 -8.22 7.50 4.51
C GLN A 98 -8.14 5.99 4.23
N SER A 99 -7.54 5.61 3.11
CA SER A 99 -7.44 4.19 2.72
C SER A 99 -6.55 3.39 3.68
N SER A 100 -5.52 4.02 4.25
CA SER A 100 -4.70 3.38 5.29
C SER A 100 -5.50 3.05 6.54
N ILE A 101 -6.35 3.97 7.01
CA ILE A 101 -7.22 3.71 8.17
C ILE A 101 -8.24 2.63 7.82
N LEU A 102 -8.93 2.77 6.68
CA LEU A 102 -10.00 1.85 6.29
C LEU A 102 -9.50 0.42 6.16
N THR A 103 -8.37 0.21 5.50
CA THR A 103 -7.81 -1.13 5.33
C THR A 103 -7.30 -1.70 6.65
N LYS A 104 -6.61 -0.91 7.51
CA LYS A 104 -6.11 -1.40 8.80
C LYS A 104 -7.25 -1.77 9.76
N VAL A 105 -8.27 -0.92 9.86
CA VAL A 105 -9.41 -1.16 10.75
C VAL A 105 -10.32 -2.26 10.19
N GLY A 106 -10.45 -2.34 8.87
CA GLY A 106 -11.35 -3.27 8.18
C GLY A 106 -10.94 -4.74 8.29
N ILE A 107 -9.65 -5.05 8.44
CA ILE A 107 -9.17 -6.45 8.56
C ILE A 107 -9.22 -7.01 9.99
N ARG A 108 -9.51 -6.17 10.98
CA ARG A 108 -9.49 -6.51 12.40
C ARG A 108 -10.76 -7.29 12.78
N SER A 109 -10.62 -8.33 13.60
CA SER A 109 -11.78 -8.99 14.23
C SER A 109 -12.48 -8.05 15.21
N SER A 110 -13.77 -8.24 15.50
CA SER A 110 -14.50 -7.35 16.41
C SER A 110 -13.94 -7.30 17.83
N GLU A 111 -13.25 -8.36 18.25
CA GLU A 111 -12.75 -8.57 19.62
C GLU A 111 -11.35 -8.00 19.84
N GLU A 112 -10.56 -7.80 18.78
CA GLU A 112 -9.21 -7.22 18.88
C GLU A 112 -9.25 -5.72 19.18
N PRO A 113 -8.25 -5.16 19.90
CA PRO A 113 -8.13 -3.72 20.04
C PRO A 113 -7.85 -3.05 18.69
N VAL A 114 -8.34 -1.83 18.52
CA VAL A 114 -8.06 -1.03 17.32
C VAL A 114 -6.62 -0.52 17.38
N VAL A 115 -5.80 -0.94 16.41
CA VAL A 115 -4.45 -0.39 16.17
C VAL A 115 -4.49 0.42 14.88
N LEU A 116 -4.19 1.71 14.96
CA LEU A 116 -4.20 2.61 13.81
C LEU A 116 -2.90 2.50 13.00
N PRO A 117 -2.92 2.78 11.69
CA PRO A 117 -1.69 2.83 10.89
C PRO A 117 -0.75 3.95 11.37
N TYR A 118 -1.30 5.05 11.90
CA TYR A 118 -0.55 6.19 12.39
C TYR A 118 -1.25 6.90 13.56
N LYS A 119 -0.46 7.60 14.39
CA LYS A 119 -0.96 8.47 15.47
C LYS A 119 -1.35 9.87 14.98
N LYS A 120 -0.51 10.47 14.13
CA LYS A 120 -0.67 11.83 13.63
C LYS A 120 -0.43 11.87 12.13
N ILE A 121 -1.11 12.79 11.45
CA ILE A 121 -0.76 13.19 10.09
C ILE A 121 -0.13 14.59 10.13
N VAL A 122 0.89 14.78 9.32
CA VAL A 122 1.46 16.08 9.00
C VAL A 122 1.22 16.30 7.52
N THR A 123 0.66 17.45 7.16
CA THR A 123 0.41 17.75 5.74
C THR A 123 1.15 18.99 5.30
N HIS A 124 1.63 18.96 4.06
CA HIS A 124 2.22 20.11 3.40
C HIS A 124 1.35 20.56 2.23
N GLY A 125 1.54 21.82 1.81
CA GLY A 125 0.93 22.38 0.61
C GLY A 125 1.62 21.89 -0.66
N PHE A 126 1.15 22.39 -1.80
CA PHE A 126 1.82 22.20 -3.08
C PHE A 126 3.00 23.15 -3.22
N THR A 127 3.98 22.75 -4.03
CA THR A 127 4.98 23.68 -4.56
C THR A 127 4.32 24.60 -5.58
N LEU A 128 4.68 25.88 -5.51
CA LEU A 128 4.12 26.93 -6.35
C LEU A 128 5.22 27.49 -7.26
N ASP A 129 4.86 27.88 -8.48
CA ASP A 129 5.75 28.60 -9.40
C ASP A 129 5.91 30.08 -9.01
N GLU A 130 6.66 30.85 -9.81
CA GLU A 130 6.93 32.26 -9.55
C GLU A 130 5.68 33.16 -9.55
N LYS A 131 4.56 32.67 -10.09
CA LYS A 131 3.27 33.37 -10.15
C LYS A 131 2.34 32.95 -9.01
N GLY A 132 2.75 32.00 -8.18
CA GLY A 132 1.93 31.42 -7.12
C GLY A 132 0.98 30.33 -7.62
N ASP A 133 1.10 29.89 -8.87
CA ASP A 133 0.29 28.80 -9.40
C ASP A 133 0.86 27.45 -8.97
N LYS A 134 -0.03 26.49 -8.72
CA LYS A 134 0.39 25.11 -8.40
C LYS A 134 1.23 24.55 -9.54
N MET A 135 2.43 24.06 -9.21
CA MET A 135 3.26 23.36 -10.19
C MET A 135 2.57 22.08 -10.65
N SER A 136 2.48 21.86 -11.97
CA SER A 136 1.98 20.62 -12.55
C SER A 136 2.58 20.34 -13.92
N LYS A 137 2.77 19.04 -14.24
CA LYS A 137 3.32 18.61 -15.54
C LYS A 137 2.47 19.11 -16.71
N SER A 138 1.14 19.13 -16.57
CA SER A 138 0.22 19.57 -17.61
C SER A 138 0.32 21.06 -17.95
N LEU A 139 0.71 21.89 -16.97
CA LEU A 139 0.94 23.31 -17.20
C LEU A 139 2.36 23.62 -17.72
N GLY A 140 3.26 22.64 -17.68
CA GLY A 140 4.66 22.83 -18.08
C GLY A 140 5.45 23.77 -17.16
N ASN A 141 4.91 24.14 -16.00
CA ASN A 141 5.52 25.05 -15.02
C ASN A 141 6.25 24.31 -13.89
N THR A 142 6.67 23.07 -14.13
CA THR A 142 7.38 22.25 -13.13
C THR A 142 8.88 22.42 -13.29
N ILE A 143 9.57 22.71 -12.18
CA ILE A 143 11.03 22.57 -12.08
C ILE A 143 11.28 21.20 -11.45
N LEU A 144 12.09 20.36 -12.09
CA LEU A 144 12.40 19.05 -11.52
C LEU A 144 13.43 19.23 -10.40
N PRO A 145 13.35 18.43 -9.31
CA PRO A 145 14.36 18.49 -8.27
C PRO A 145 15.78 18.39 -8.82
N VAL A 146 16.02 17.49 -9.79
CA VAL A 146 17.34 17.27 -10.42
C VAL A 146 17.92 18.52 -11.10
N ASP A 147 17.09 19.36 -11.70
CA ASP A 147 17.53 20.58 -12.37
C ASP A 147 18.10 21.60 -11.36
N ILE A 148 17.66 21.52 -10.11
CA ILE A 148 18.14 22.35 -8.99
C ILE A 148 19.42 21.76 -8.38
N LEU A 149 19.53 20.42 -8.36
CA LEU A 149 20.65 19.72 -7.74
C LEU A 149 21.99 20.01 -8.43
N ASP A 150 21.98 20.16 -9.76
CA ASP A 150 23.19 20.44 -10.54
C ASP A 150 23.69 21.87 -10.36
N GLU A 151 22.81 22.82 -10.01
CA GLU A 151 23.15 24.24 -9.85
C GLU A 151 23.52 24.63 -8.40
N ASN A 152 23.06 23.87 -7.40
CA ASN A 152 23.41 24.09 -6.00
C ASN A 152 23.70 22.75 -5.30
N GLN A 153 24.94 22.56 -4.84
CA GLN A 153 25.32 21.45 -3.98
C GLN A 153 24.36 21.39 -2.79
N ILE A 154 23.56 20.32 -2.69
CA ILE A 154 22.78 20.06 -1.48
C ILE A 154 23.79 20.00 -0.32
N TYR A 155 23.70 20.97 0.59
CA TYR A 155 24.38 20.84 1.87
C TYR A 155 23.60 19.77 2.65
N LEU A 156 24.10 18.54 2.62
CA LEU A 156 23.68 17.46 3.53
C LEU A 156 24.67 17.47 4.71
N PRO A 157 24.43 18.25 5.79
CA PRO A 157 25.38 18.40 6.90
C PRO A 157 25.64 17.12 7.71
N PHE A 158 25.09 15.95 7.31
CA PHE A 158 25.16 14.70 8.06
C PHE A 158 25.77 13.51 7.29
N LEU A 159 26.29 13.72 6.08
CA LEU A 159 27.02 12.68 5.33
C LEU A 159 28.49 13.08 5.16
N ALA A 160 29.21 13.14 6.28
CA ALA A 160 30.66 13.09 6.30
C ALA A 160 31.07 12.02 7.33
N TRP A 161 31.37 10.82 6.82
CA TRP A 161 32.17 9.80 7.48
C TRP A 161 33.11 9.20 6.45
#